data_AF-A0A9J7CUA0-F1
#
_entry.id   AF-A0A9J7CUA0-F1
#
_cell.length_a   1.000
_cell.length_b   1.000
_cell.length_c   1.000
_cell.angle_alpha   90.00
_cell.angle_beta   90.00
_cell.angle_gamma   90.00
#
_symmetry.space_group_name_H-M   'P 1'
#
loop_
_entity.id
_entity.type
_entity.pdbx_description
1 polymer ?
#
loop_
_entity_poly.entity_id
_entity_poly.type
_entity_poly.pdbx_seq_one_letter_code
_entity_poly.pdbx_strand_id
1 'polypeptide(L)'
;MKTLWQNIFISGINDVPGLKWISLDPYKVKRVKVTANTSVLNVTMEFKKLVLTGLIQSKIEKVSVTNGEIFTMDMKIPKVNIKGNYIMKGNVLVLNLDGKGPFNIDLGDIELGFVVKSKRVSRDSEEFFEVQSVKTNVKHLGSLHVKFNNLFGDNETLTDSANDVFNGMIYWDLCVQLLKKQWMLHC
;
A
#
# COMPACT_ATOMS: atom_id res chain seq x y z
N MET A 1 5.49 5.29 -24.87
CA MET A 1 5.13 4.21 -23.91
C MET A 1 4.81 4.74 -22.51
N LYS A 2 5.71 5.52 -21.87
CA LYS A 2 5.48 6.17 -20.56
C LYS A 2 4.13 6.92 -20.45
N THR A 3 3.85 7.83 -21.39
CA THR A 3 2.62 8.65 -21.41
C THR A 3 1.34 7.82 -21.58
N LEU A 4 1.39 6.75 -22.38
CA LEU A 4 0.26 5.85 -22.57
C LEU A 4 -0.11 5.17 -21.24
N TRP A 5 0.87 4.59 -20.57
CA TRP A 5 0.65 3.94 -19.28
C TRP A 5 0.25 4.92 -18.18
N GLN A 6 0.74 6.15 -18.24
CA GLN A 6 0.34 7.21 -17.31
C GLN A 6 -1.17 7.49 -17.46
N ASN A 7 -1.65 7.63 -18.69
CA ASN A 7 -3.06 7.89 -18.96
C ASN A 7 -3.94 6.68 -18.62
N ILE A 8 -3.49 5.47 -18.96
CA ILE A 8 -4.19 4.22 -18.60
C ILE A 8 -4.30 4.11 -17.09
N PHE A 9 -3.17 4.08 -16.37
CA PHE A 9 -3.15 3.70 -14.97
C PHE A 9 -3.42 4.82 -14.00
N ILE A 10 -3.22 6.09 -14.33
CA ILE A 10 -3.33 7.16 -13.32
C ILE A 10 -4.52 8.07 -13.62
N SER A 11 -4.64 8.52 -14.87
CA SER A 11 -5.73 9.41 -15.28
C SER A 11 -7.07 8.67 -15.39
N GLY A 12 -7.03 7.35 -15.57
CA GLY A 12 -8.20 6.53 -15.86
C GLY A 12 -8.73 6.84 -17.25
N ILE A 13 -8.72 5.84 -18.13
CA ILE A 13 -9.43 5.99 -19.40
C ILE A 13 -10.91 5.80 -19.09
N ASN A 14 -11.66 6.91 -18.99
CA ASN A 14 -13.12 6.89 -18.84
C ASN A 14 -13.83 6.29 -20.06
N ASP A 15 -13.10 6.05 -21.16
CA ASP A 15 -13.64 5.74 -22.48
C ASP A 15 -13.29 4.32 -23.00
N VAL A 16 -13.03 3.33 -22.13
CA VAL A 16 -12.95 1.92 -22.57
C VAL A 16 -14.25 1.19 -22.19
N PRO A 17 -15.16 0.95 -23.16
CA PRO A 17 -16.39 0.19 -22.91
C PRO A 17 -16.07 -1.20 -22.35
N GLY A 18 -16.74 -1.59 -21.27
CA GLY A 18 -16.58 -2.91 -20.63
C GLY A 18 -15.51 -2.98 -19.53
N LEU A 19 -14.67 -1.96 -19.35
CA LEU A 19 -13.69 -1.93 -18.26
C LEU A 19 -14.32 -1.32 -16.98
N LYS A 20 -14.56 -2.14 -15.95
CA LYS A 20 -14.92 -1.62 -14.62
C LYS A 20 -13.69 -0.99 -13.97
N TRP A 21 -13.54 0.32 -14.13
CA TRP A 21 -12.46 1.07 -13.50
C TRP A 21 -12.63 1.09 -11.98
N ILE A 22 -11.64 0.57 -11.25
CA ILE A 22 -11.57 0.76 -9.79
C ILE A 22 -11.03 2.17 -9.58
N SER A 23 -11.75 3.01 -8.84
CA SER A 23 -11.26 4.33 -8.44
C SER A 23 -9.91 4.16 -7.73
N LEU A 24 -8.87 4.74 -8.32
CA LEU A 24 -7.52 4.79 -7.74
C LEU A 24 -7.40 5.88 -6.70
N ASP A 25 -8.29 6.87 -6.74
CA ASP A 25 -8.32 7.96 -5.78
C ASP A 25 -9.78 8.40 -5.56
N PRO A 26 -10.41 8.09 -4.42
CA PRO A 26 -9.88 7.29 -3.32
C PRO A 26 -9.87 5.78 -3.63
N TYR A 27 -8.73 5.12 -3.39
CA TYR A 27 -8.64 3.66 -3.42
C TYR A 27 -9.08 3.06 -2.07
N LYS A 28 -10.07 2.17 -2.11
CA LYS A 28 -10.71 1.62 -0.89
C LYS A 28 -10.32 0.18 -0.65
N VAL A 29 -9.78 -0.12 0.53
CA VAL A 29 -9.46 -1.49 0.96
C VAL A 29 -10.32 -1.88 2.16
N LYS A 30 -11.02 -3.02 2.07
CA LYS A 30 -11.97 -3.43 3.10
C LYS A 30 -11.29 -3.76 4.42
N ARG A 31 -10.24 -4.59 4.37
CA ARG A 31 -9.57 -5.13 5.55
C ARG A 31 -8.14 -5.51 5.23
N VAL A 32 -7.24 -5.21 6.16
CA VAL A 32 -5.82 -5.52 6.12
C VAL A 32 -5.45 -6.05 7.49
N LYS A 33 -4.96 -7.30 7.56
CA LYS A 33 -4.44 -7.87 8.80
C LYS A 33 -2.93 -7.98 8.69
N VAL A 34 -2.26 -7.60 9.77
CA VAL A 34 -0.81 -7.59 9.93
C VAL A 34 -0.48 -8.28 11.24
N THR A 35 0.51 -9.17 11.21
CA THR A 35 1.11 -9.72 12.42
C THR A 35 2.61 -9.52 12.35
N ALA A 36 3.16 -8.90 13.39
CA ALA A 36 4.59 -8.73 13.60
C ALA A 36 4.99 -9.55 14.83
N ASN A 37 5.94 -10.46 14.67
CA ASN A 37 6.45 -11.30 15.74
C ASN A 37 7.99 -11.30 15.65
N THR A 38 8.62 -10.52 16.52
CA THR A 38 10.06 -10.40 16.71
C THR A 38 10.38 -10.57 18.20
N SER A 39 11.66 -10.59 18.57
CA SER A 39 12.09 -10.70 19.97
C SER A 39 11.61 -9.55 20.87
N VAL A 40 11.29 -8.39 20.30
CA VAL A 40 10.90 -7.17 21.04
C VAL A 40 9.46 -6.72 20.76
N LEU A 41 8.79 -7.33 19.77
CA LEU A 41 7.49 -6.92 19.27
C LEU A 41 6.65 -8.17 18.95
N ASN A 42 5.54 -8.37 19.65
CA ASN A 42 4.54 -9.36 19.28
C ASN A 42 3.18 -8.68 19.19
N VAL A 43 2.82 -8.23 18.00
CA VAL A 43 1.64 -7.41 17.77
C VAL A 43 0.85 -7.92 16.57
N THR A 44 -0.46 -8.02 16.74
CA THR A 44 -1.43 -8.19 15.66
C THR A 44 -2.23 -6.91 15.49
N MET A 45 -2.19 -6.37 14.28
CA MET A 45 -2.96 -5.20 13.85
C MET A 45 -3.97 -5.61 12.79
N GLU A 46 -5.16 -5.06 12.90
CA GLU A 46 -6.21 -5.21 11.91
C GLU A 46 -6.75 -3.83 11.53
N PHE A 47 -6.58 -3.48 10.27
CA PHE A 47 -7.10 -2.26 9.69
C PHE A 47 -8.37 -2.55 8.88
N LYS A 48 -9.35 -1.65 8.98
CA LYS A 48 -10.67 -1.77 8.36
C LYS A 48 -11.06 -0.48 7.68
N LYS A 49 -11.83 -0.59 6.60
CA LYS A 49 -12.40 0.55 5.85
C LYS A 49 -11.32 1.56 5.49
N LEU A 50 -10.23 1.05 4.92
CA LEU A 50 -9.10 1.87 4.49
C LEU A 50 -9.50 2.71 3.28
N VAL A 51 -9.11 3.97 3.32
CA VAL A 51 -9.26 4.93 2.23
C VAL A 51 -7.88 5.51 1.96
N LEU A 52 -7.34 5.23 0.78
CA LEU A 52 -6.06 5.72 0.30
C LEU A 52 -6.32 6.85 -0.69
N THR A 53 -5.65 7.98 -0.52
CA THR A 53 -5.73 9.14 -1.42
C THR A 53 -4.35 9.65 -1.79
N GLY A 54 -4.24 10.33 -2.93
CA GLY A 54 -2.98 10.87 -3.47
C GLY A 54 -2.35 10.00 -4.57
N LEU A 55 -2.93 8.83 -4.87
CA LEU A 55 -2.43 7.94 -5.92
C LEU A 55 -2.55 8.56 -7.32
N ILE A 56 -3.47 9.51 -7.53
CA ILE A 56 -3.59 10.23 -8.81
C ILE A 56 -2.38 11.12 -9.12
N GLN A 57 -1.56 11.44 -8.12
CA GLN A 57 -0.34 12.24 -8.28
C GLN A 57 0.87 11.40 -8.69
N SER A 58 0.68 10.10 -8.88
CA SER A 58 1.75 9.19 -9.25
C SER A 58 2.30 9.51 -10.64
N LYS A 59 3.61 9.45 -10.79
CA LYS A 59 4.31 9.60 -12.05
C LYS A 59 5.03 8.30 -12.37
N ILE A 60 4.67 7.67 -13.47
CA ILE A 60 5.47 6.59 -14.02
C ILE A 60 6.80 7.19 -14.45
N GLU A 61 7.92 6.58 -14.11
CA GLU A 61 9.26 7.02 -14.51
C GLU A 61 9.82 6.18 -15.65
N LYS A 62 9.68 4.86 -15.54
CA LYS A 62 10.21 3.91 -16.51
C LYS A 62 9.20 2.83 -16.79
N VAL A 63 9.14 2.39 -18.05
CA VAL A 63 8.41 1.20 -18.47
C VAL A 63 9.32 0.40 -19.39
N SER A 64 9.41 -0.90 -19.17
CA SER A 64 10.06 -1.84 -20.09
C SER A 64 9.27 -3.12 -20.21
N VAL A 65 9.46 -3.79 -21.35
CA VAL A 65 8.84 -5.07 -21.66
C VAL A 65 9.94 -6.06 -22.01
N THR A 66 9.96 -7.20 -21.35
CA THR A 66 10.91 -8.29 -21.60
C THR A 66 10.16 -9.48 -22.18
N ASN A 67 10.69 -10.02 -23.29
CA ASN A 67 10.13 -11.17 -24.03
C ASN A 67 8.66 -10.99 -24.46
N GLY A 68 8.17 -9.75 -24.52
CA GLY A 68 6.79 -9.44 -24.92
C GLY A 68 5.71 -9.83 -23.91
N GLU A 69 6.07 -10.30 -22.71
CA GLU A 69 5.14 -10.87 -21.72
C GLU A 69 5.37 -10.37 -20.28
N ILE A 70 6.56 -9.84 -19.98
CA ILE A 70 6.90 -9.30 -18.67
C ILE A 70 6.98 -7.79 -18.77
N PHE A 71 6.07 -7.09 -18.10
CA PHE A 71 6.03 -5.64 -18.03
C PHE A 71 6.62 -5.19 -16.70
N THR A 72 7.60 -4.28 -16.74
CA THR A 72 8.19 -3.68 -15.55
C THR A 72 7.94 -2.18 -15.56
N MET A 73 7.53 -1.64 -14.42
CA MET A 73 7.19 -0.22 -14.28
C MET A 73 7.77 0.35 -13.01
N ASP A 74 8.41 1.50 -13.12
CA ASP A 74 8.84 2.30 -11.98
C ASP A 74 7.95 3.52 -11.85
N MET A 75 7.56 3.85 -10.62
CA MET A 75 6.60 4.90 -10.32
C MET A 75 7.05 5.69 -9.10
N LYS A 76 6.90 7.02 -9.16
CA LYS A 76 7.06 7.94 -8.03
C LYS A 76 5.70 8.44 -7.56
N ILE A 77 5.48 8.51 -6.25
CA ILE A 77 4.26 9.05 -5.67
C ILE A 77 4.65 10.11 -4.63
N PRO A 78 4.34 11.39 -4.87
CA PRO A 78 4.78 12.47 -3.99
C PRO A 78 4.23 12.38 -2.57
N LYS A 79 2.93 12.05 -2.45
CA LYS A 79 2.24 11.96 -1.17
C LYS A 79 1.08 10.98 -1.25
N VAL A 80 0.96 10.12 -0.24
CA VAL A 80 -0.20 9.26 -0.03
C VAL A 80 -0.71 9.45 1.38
N ASN A 81 -2.00 9.63 1.54
CA ASN A 81 -2.68 9.60 2.83
C ASN A 81 -3.53 8.34 2.94
N ILE A 82 -3.48 7.67 4.09
CA ILE A 82 -4.26 6.48 4.39
C ILE A 82 -5.03 6.70 5.67
N LYS A 83 -6.34 6.59 5.61
CA LYS A 83 -7.23 6.68 6.77
C LYS A 83 -8.05 5.41 6.92
N GLY A 84 -8.43 5.10 8.14
CA GLY A 84 -9.34 3.99 8.43
C GLY A 84 -9.50 3.78 9.92
N ASN A 85 -9.94 2.58 10.27
CA ASN A 85 -10.02 2.14 11.66
C ASN A 85 -9.03 1.01 11.90
N TYR A 86 -8.45 0.95 13.08
CA TYR A 86 -7.56 -0.12 13.50
C TYR A 86 -8.07 -0.81 14.76
N ILE A 87 -7.65 -2.07 14.92
CA ILE A 87 -7.66 -2.82 16.17
C ILE A 87 -6.27 -3.39 16.32
N MET A 88 -5.61 -3.15 17.44
CA MET A 88 -4.27 -3.62 17.72
C MET A 88 -4.24 -4.33 19.07
N LYS A 89 -3.68 -5.54 19.07
CA LYS A 89 -3.46 -6.32 20.29
C LYS A 89 -2.05 -6.90 20.28
N GLY A 90 -1.40 -6.89 21.43
CA GLY A 90 -0.09 -7.51 21.61
C GLY A 90 0.82 -6.65 22.47
N ASN A 91 2.13 -6.88 22.42
CA ASN A 91 3.07 -6.24 23.32
C ASN A 91 4.28 -5.67 22.56
N VAL A 92 4.75 -4.50 22.99
CA VAL A 92 6.03 -3.90 22.59
C VAL A 92 6.89 -3.81 23.85
N LEU A 93 8.00 -4.54 23.90
CA LEU A 93 8.82 -4.64 25.11
C LEU A 93 7.96 -5.03 26.34
N VAL A 94 7.78 -4.10 27.29
CA VAL A 94 6.97 -4.28 28.52
C VAL A 94 5.55 -3.72 28.41
N LEU A 95 5.21 -3.05 27.30
CA LEU A 95 3.94 -2.38 27.12
C LEU A 95 2.92 -3.32 26.47
N ASN A 96 1.79 -3.53 27.16
CA ASN A 96 0.64 -4.22 26.59
C ASN A 96 -0.20 -3.22 25.78
N LEU A 97 -0.41 -3.55 24.51
CA LEU A 97 -1.24 -2.80 23.56
C LEU A 97 -2.60 -3.51 23.40
N ASP A 98 -3.69 -2.77 23.63
CA ASP A 98 -5.06 -3.18 23.31
C ASP A 98 -5.84 -1.97 22.79
N GLY A 99 -5.32 -1.36 21.73
CA GLY A 99 -5.84 -0.14 21.14
C GLY A 99 -6.85 -0.41 20.05
N LYS A 100 -7.87 0.45 19.94
CA LYS A 100 -8.80 0.46 18.81
C LYS A 100 -9.30 1.86 18.56
N GLY A 101 -9.35 2.27 17.29
CA GLY A 101 -9.80 3.61 16.97
C GLY A 101 -9.56 3.99 15.51
N PRO A 102 -9.77 5.26 15.17
CA PRO A 102 -9.34 5.79 13.89
C PRO A 102 -7.80 5.91 13.87
N PHE A 103 -7.24 5.81 12.67
CA PHE A 103 -5.82 6.09 12.44
C PHE A 103 -5.64 6.88 11.14
N ASN A 104 -4.49 7.52 11.02
CA ASN A 104 -4.04 8.23 9.83
C ASN A 104 -2.56 7.91 9.57
N ILE A 105 -2.22 7.67 8.31
CA ILE A 105 -0.84 7.51 7.85
C ILE A 105 -0.60 8.50 6.71
N ASP A 106 0.48 9.25 6.80
CA ASP A 106 0.99 10.08 5.72
C ASP A 106 2.32 9.51 5.24
N LEU A 107 2.39 9.24 3.94
CA LEU A 107 3.58 8.77 3.24
C LEU A 107 4.03 9.85 2.27
N GLY A 108 5.33 10.10 2.17
CA GLY A 108 5.92 11.07 1.26
C GLY A 108 7.08 10.49 0.46
N ASP A 109 7.25 10.99 -0.76
CA ASP A 109 8.36 10.66 -1.68
C ASP A 109 8.56 9.14 -1.84
N ILE A 110 7.52 8.47 -2.34
CA ILE A 110 7.49 7.02 -2.49
C ILE A 110 8.02 6.64 -3.88
N GLU A 111 8.92 5.67 -3.96
CA GLU A 111 9.29 5.02 -5.21
C GLU A 111 8.86 3.55 -5.20
N LEU A 112 8.07 3.15 -6.19
CA LEU A 112 7.56 1.79 -6.36
C LEU A 112 8.09 1.20 -7.66
N GLY A 113 8.40 -0.10 -7.63
CA GLY A 113 8.60 -0.93 -8.81
C GLY A 113 7.52 -1.98 -8.93
N PHE A 114 6.98 -2.17 -10.11
CA PHE A 114 6.02 -3.20 -10.45
C PHE A 114 6.61 -4.16 -11.48
N VAL A 115 6.31 -5.45 -11.33
CA VAL A 115 6.61 -6.49 -12.31
C VAL A 115 5.32 -7.27 -12.57
N VAL A 116 4.75 -7.09 -13.75
CA VAL A 116 3.56 -7.79 -14.21
C VAL A 116 3.99 -8.89 -15.17
N LYS A 117 3.70 -10.14 -14.83
CA LYS A 117 3.85 -11.27 -15.75
C LYS A 117 2.50 -11.53 -16.41
N SER A 118 2.52 -11.68 -17.72
CA SER A 118 1.34 -12.00 -18.52
C SER A 118 1.64 -13.17 -19.46
N LYS A 119 0.58 -13.73 -20.04
CA LYS A 119 0.67 -14.64 -21.18
C LYS A 119 -0.21 -14.13 -22.30
N ARG A 120 0.17 -14.37 -23.55
CA ARG A 120 -0.72 -14.12 -24.68
C ARG A 120 -1.75 -15.24 -24.78
N VAL A 121 -3.01 -14.87 -24.93
CA VAL A 121 -4.12 -15.79 -25.15
C VAL A 121 -4.93 -15.30 -26.33
N SER A 122 -5.30 -16.20 -27.25
CA SER A 122 -6.19 -15.86 -28.35
C SER A 122 -7.63 -16.18 -27.96
N ARG A 123 -8.55 -15.22 -28.17
CA ARG A 123 -9.99 -15.40 -27.99
C ARG A 123 -10.67 -14.73 -29.17
N ASP A 124 -11.58 -15.43 -29.85
CA ASP A 124 -12.31 -14.91 -31.01
C ASP A 124 -11.41 -14.29 -32.10
N SER A 125 -10.25 -14.92 -32.36
CA SER A 125 -9.22 -14.46 -33.31
C SER A 125 -8.54 -13.12 -32.95
N GLU A 126 -8.76 -12.59 -31.75
CA GLU A 126 -8.02 -11.47 -31.18
C GLU A 126 -6.99 -11.96 -30.15
N GLU A 127 -5.83 -11.29 -30.06
CA GLU A 127 -4.82 -11.58 -29.04
C GLU A 127 -4.99 -10.68 -27.81
N PHE A 128 -5.00 -11.30 -26.64
CA PHE A 128 -5.11 -10.63 -25.34
C PHE A 128 -3.92 -10.97 -24.45
N PHE A 129 -3.63 -10.07 -23.50
CA PHE A 129 -2.72 -10.35 -22.39
C PHE A 129 -3.53 -10.82 -21.18
N GLU A 130 -3.28 -12.04 -20.75
CA GLU A 130 -3.80 -12.57 -19.50
C GLU A 130 -2.77 -12.34 -18.38
N VAL A 131 -3.08 -11.49 -17.42
CA VAL A 131 -2.20 -11.20 -16.27
C VAL A 131 -2.10 -12.44 -15.38
N GLN A 132 -0.89 -12.99 -15.26
CA GLN A 132 -0.60 -14.17 -14.45
C GLN A 132 -0.18 -13.80 -13.02
N SER A 133 0.54 -12.69 -12.86
CA SER A 133 0.95 -12.22 -11.52
C SER A 133 1.37 -10.76 -11.57
N VAL A 134 1.11 -10.03 -10.48
CA VAL A 134 1.65 -8.69 -10.26
C VAL A 134 2.51 -8.73 -9.00
N LYS A 135 3.76 -8.26 -9.12
CA LYS A 135 4.65 -8.06 -7.97
C LYS A 135 4.95 -6.59 -7.82
N THR A 136 4.95 -6.12 -6.57
CA THR A 136 5.27 -4.74 -6.23
C THR A 136 6.45 -4.73 -5.26
N ASN A 137 7.33 -3.75 -5.40
CA ASN A 137 8.43 -3.50 -4.50
C ASN A 137 8.49 -2.02 -4.14
N VAL A 138 8.56 -1.70 -2.86
CA VAL A 138 8.87 -0.34 -2.39
C VAL A 138 10.38 -0.18 -2.49
N LYS A 139 10.84 0.70 -3.37
CA LYS A 139 12.26 1.02 -3.56
C LYS A 139 12.72 2.10 -2.59
N HIS A 140 11.87 3.10 -2.33
CA HIS A 140 12.13 4.24 -1.46
C HIS A 140 10.83 4.81 -0.88
N LEU A 141 10.92 5.51 0.26
CA LEU A 141 9.80 6.13 0.99
C LEU A 141 10.30 7.34 1.81
N GLY A 142 10.50 8.51 1.22
CA GLY A 142 11.18 9.62 1.92
C GLY A 142 10.61 10.00 3.30
N SER A 143 9.30 9.87 3.53
CA SER A 143 8.73 10.07 4.86
C SER A 143 7.55 9.15 5.18
N LEU A 144 7.42 8.81 6.46
CA LEU A 144 6.31 8.07 7.03
C LEU A 144 5.92 8.73 8.35
N HIS A 145 4.66 9.12 8.47
CA HIS A 145 4.08 9.58 9.72
C HIS A 145 2.81 8.79 10.03
N VAL A 146 2.71 8.30 11.25
CA VAL A 146 1.58 7.49 11.72
C VAL A 146 0.96 8.14 12.94
N LYS A 147 -0.37 8.18 12.96
CA LYS A 147 -1.15 8.62 14.11
C LYS A 147 -2.25 7.60 14.41
N PHE A 148 -2.17 6.97 15.57
CA PHE A 148 -3.21 6.14 16.15
C PHE A 148 -3.92 6.91 17.26
N ASN A 149 -5.25 6.96 17.21
CA ASN A 149 -6.05 7.51 18.30
C ASN A 149 -6.53 6.38 19.22
N ASN A 150 -6.77 6.68 20.50
CA ASN A 150 -7.33 5.75 21.48
C ASN A 150 -6.51 4.45 21.62
N LEU A 151 -5.19 4.59 21.66
CA LEU A 151 -4.26 3.46 21.77
C LEU A 151 -4.24 2.86 23.19
N PHE A 152 -4.37 3.73 24.20
CA PHE A 152 -4.41 3.38 25.62
C PHE A 152 -5.70 3.87 26.29
N GLY A 153 -6.84 3.76 25.59
CA GLY A 153 -8.11 4.30 26.07
C GLY A 153 -8.09 5.83 26.16
N ASP A 154 -8.60 6.36 27.26
CA ASP A 154 -8.69 7.81 27.53
C ASP A 154 -7.34 8.43 27.95
N ASN A 155 -6.24 7.66 27.97
CA ASN A 155 -4.92 8.20 28.26
C ASN A 155 -4.26 8.77 26.99
N GLU A 156 -4.56 10.04 26.70
CA GLU A 156 -4.01 10.76 25.56
C GLU A 156 -2.48 10.91 25.65
N THR A 157 -1.92 11.19 26.83
CA THR A 157 -0.47 11.35 27.03
C THR A 157 0.31 10.09 26.63
N LEU A 158 -0.17 8.90 27.02
CA LEU A 158 0.44 7.63 26.61
C LEU A 158 0.24 7.35 25.13
N THR A 159 -0.92 7.73 24.58
CA THR A 159 -1.21 7.60 23.14
C THR A 159 -0.24 8.45 22.31
N ASP A 160 -0.02 9.71 22.70
CA ASP A 160 0.90 10.63 22.04
C ASP A 160 2.34 10.16 22.17
N SER A 161 2.77 9.76 23.38
CA SER A 161 4.11 9.21 23.60
C SER A 161 4.39 7.98 22.73
N ALA A 162 3.41 7.09 22.56
CA ALA A 162 3.57 5.92 21.70
C ALA A 162 3.58 6.28 20.21
N ASN A 163 2.77 7.27 19.78
CA ASN A 163 2.86 7.78 18.41
C ASN A 163 4.24 8.40 18.14
N ASP A 164 4.81 9.15 19.09
CA ASP A 164 6.17 9.69 18.99
C ASP A 164 7.21 8.59 18.90
N VAL A 165 7.06 7.53 19.69
CA VAL A 165 7.91 6.33 19.59
C VAL A 165 7.77 5.68 18.22
N PHE A 166 6.56 5.47 17.68
CA PHE A 166 6.39 4.86 16.36
C PHE A 166 6.99 5.71 15.24
N ASN A 167 6.85 7.04 15.32
CA ASN A 167 7.41 7.97 14.34
C ASN A 167 8.93 8.16 14.50
N GLY A 168 9.47 7.99 15.71
CA GLY A 168 10.91 8.09 16.00
C GLY A 168 11.67 6.78 15.79
N MET A 169 11.02 5.63 16.01
CA MET A 169 11.61 4.30 15.88
C MET A 169 11.62 3.75 14.46
N ILE A 170 11.15 4.50 13.43
CA ILE A 170 10.84 3.99 12.07
C ILE A 170 11.79 2.85 11.68
N TYR A 171 11.35 1.63 11.99
CA TYR A 171 11.91 0.42 11.45
C TYR A 171 11.29 0.35 10.07
N TRP A 172 11.92 1.09 9.17
CA TRP A 172 11.68 1.06 7.75
C TRP A 172 11.38 -0.35 7.24
N ASP A 173 12.16 -1.31 7.73
CA ASP A 173 12.03 -2.72 7.40
C ASP A 173 10.69 -3.35 7.79
N LEU A 174 10.10 -2.98 8.93
CA LEU A 174 8.79 -3.51 9.30
C LEU A 174 7.71 -2.97 8.36
N CYS A 175 7.69 -1.66 8.10
CA CYS A 175 6.71 -1.06 7.19
C CYS A 175 6.86 -1.59 5.75
N VAL A 176 8.09 -1.73 5.26
CA VAL A 176 8.40 -2.36 3.97
C VAL A 176 7.96 -3.82 3.95
N GLN A 177 8.16 -4.59 5.03
CA GLN A 177 7.70 -5.98 5.12
C GLN A 177 6.18 -6.11 5.10
N LEU A 178 5.44 -5.19 5.74
CA LEU A 178 3.98 -5.18 5.72
C LEU A 178 3.44 -4.88 4.32
N LEU A 179 4.02 -3.88 3.65
CA LEU A 179 3.69 -3.56 2.26
C LEU A 179 4.03 -4.72 1.31
N LYS A 180 5.10 -5.48 1.57
CA LYS A 180 5.45 -6.67 0.78
C LYS A 180 4.50 -7.86 1.01
N LYS A 181 4.03 -8.10 2.24
CA LYS A 181 3.19 -9.27 2.57
C LYS A 181 1.72 -9.12 2.17
N GLN A 182 1.14 -7.92 2.25
CA GLN A 182 -0.31 -7.72 2.07
C GLN A 182 -0.79 -8.01 0.63
N TRP A 183 0.06 -7.76 -0.37
CA TRP A 183 -0.33 -7.80 -1.78
C TRP A 183 -0.02 -9.13 -2.48
N MET A 184 0.60 -10.08 -1.78
CA MET A 184 0.75 -11.46 -2.27
C MET A 184 -0.54 -12.29 -2.17
N LEU A 185 -1.60 -11.76 -1.53
CA LEU A 185 -2.87 -12.49 -1.29
C LEU A 185 -3.97 -12.20 -2.34
N HIS A 186 -3.66 -11.43 -3.39
CA HIS A 186 -4.59 -11.11 -4.48
C HIS A 186 -3.98 -11.39 -5.87
N CYS A 187 -3.23 -12.50 -6.00
CA CYS A 187 -2.96 -13.16 -7.27
C CYS A 187 -3.56 -14.57 -7.21
#